data_AF-A0A0A8JQL3-F1
#
_entry.id   AF-A0A0A8JQL3-F1
#
_cell.length_a   1.000
_cell.length_b   1.000
_cell.length_c   1.000
_cell.angle_alpha   90.00
_cell.angle_beta   90.00
_cell.angle_gamma   90.00
#
_symmetry.space_group_name_H-M   'P 1'
#
loop_
_entity.id
_entity.type
_entity.pdbx_description
1 polymer ?
#
loop_
_entity_poly.entity_id
_entity_poly.type
_entity_poly.pdbx_seq_one_letter_code
_entity_poly.pdbx_strand_id
1 'polypeptide(L)' 'MDNGSYVVGWGTLALINAGIAQGKNRSGLNWFLLSLFLGPFATFFLVLAEKR' A
#
# COMPACT_ATOMS: atom_id res chain seq x y z
N MET A 1 -10.18 19.37 12.54
CA MET A 1 -9.90 18.20 11.69
C MET A 1 -8.52 17.71 12.08
N ASP A 2 -8.43 16.54 12.73
CA ASP A 2 -7.20 16.06 13.36
C ASP A 2 -6.27 15.40 12.32
N ASN A 3 -5.28 16.15 11.86
CA ASN A 3 -4.31 15.71 10.84
C ASN A 3 -3.54 14.44 11.22
N GLY A 4 -3.40 14.14 12.52
CA GLY A 4 -2.72 12.93 13.00
C GLY A 4 -3.44 11.63 12.63
N SER A 5 -4.78 11.63 12.62
CA SER A 5 -5.57 10.45 12.25
C SER A 5 -5.37 10.06 10.78
N TYR A 6 -5.23 11.07 9.92
CA TYR A 6 -4.96 10.87 8.49
C TYR A 6 -3.60 10.21 8.24
N VAL A 7 -2.54 10.68 8.91
CA VAL A 7 -1.19 10.13 8.78
C VAL A 7 -1.13 8.67 9.27
N VAL A 8 -1.79 8.37 10.38
CA VAL A 8 -1.86 7.00 10.92
C VAL A 8 -2.66 6.08 9.99
N GLY A 9 -3.79 6.57 9.45
CA GLY A 9 -4.58 5.84 8.46
C GLY A 9 -3.81 5.52 7.19
N TRP A 10 -3.05 6.51 6.67
CA TRP A 10 -2.21 6.35 5.49
C TRP A 10 -1.06 5.37 5.71
N GLY A 11 -0.36 5.46 6.84
CA GLY A 11 0.72 4.51 7.20
C GLY A 11 0.21 3.08 7.36
N THR A 12 -0.96 2.91 7.98
CA THR A 12 -1.62 1.61 8.14
C THR A 12 -1.99 1.01 6.78
N LEU A 13 -2.57 1.82 5.88
CA LEU A 13 -2.89 1.40 4.51
C LEU A 13 -1.65 0.93 3.75
N ALA A 14 -0.52 1.65 3.88
CA ALA A 14 0.74 1.28 3.26
C ALA A 14 1.26 -0.07 3.74
N LEU A 15 1.15 -0.37 5.04
CA LEU A 15 1.52 -1.66 5.61
C LEU A 15 0.61 -2.81 5.11
N ILE A 16 -0.69 -2.57 5.01
CA ILE A 16 -1.64 -3.57 4.48
C ILE A 16 -1.31 -3.89 3.01
N ASN A 17 -1.07 -2.88 2.18
CA ASN A 17 -0.69 -3.08 0.77
C ASN A 17 0.63 -3.86 0.63
N ALA A 18 1.59 -3.62 1.52
CA ALA A 18 2.84 -4.38 1.57
C ALA A 18 2.61 -5.87 1.88
N GLY A 19 1.74 -6.18 2.85
CA GLY A 19 1.38 -7.56 3.19
C GLY A 19 0.65 -8.28 2.05
N ILE A 20 -0.31 -7.61 1.41
CA ILE A 20 -1.02 -8.15 0.23
C ILE A 20 -0.03 -8.43 -0.91
N ALA A 21 0.92 -7.53 -1.15
CA ALA A 21 1.96 -7.73 -2.16
C ALA A 21 2.86 -8.94 -1.85
N GLN A 22 3.28 -9.14 -0.60
CA GLN A 22 4.05 -10.33 -0.19
C GLN A 22 3.25 -11.61 -0.40
N GLY A 23 1.96 -11.63 -0.05
CA GLY A 23 1.06 -12.75 -0.34
C GLY A 23 0.96 -13.07 -1.85
N LYS A 24 1.09 -12.05 -2.70
CA LYS A 24 1.18 -12.19 -4.16
C LYS A 24 2.59 -12.51 -4.68
N ASN A 25 3.56 -12.94 -3.84
CA ASN A 25 4.96 -13.17 -4.21
C ASN A 25 5.64 -11.94 -4.88
N ARG A 26 5.25 -10.73 -4.49
CA ARG A 26 5.90 -9.49 -4.92
C ARG A 26 6.67 -8.87 -3.76
N SER A 27 7.62 -7.99 -4.09
CA SER A 27 8.37 -7.25 -3.06
C SER A 27 7.43 -6.38 -2.23
N GLY A 28 7.15 -6.80 -0.99
CA GLY A 28 6.32 -6.03 -0.05
C GLY A 28 6.89 -4.65 0.23
N LEU A 29 8.22 -4.52 0.30
CA LEU A 29 8.88 -3.24 0.54
C LEU A 29 8.66 -2.26 -0.61
N ASN A 30 8.71 -2.74 -1.87
CA ASN A 30 8.42 -1.87 -3.02
C ASN A 30 6.98 -1.37 -2.96
N TRP A 31 6.02 -2.24 -2.62
CA TRP A 31 4.61 -1.86 -2.52
C TRP A 31 4.29 -1.01 -1.28
N PHE A 32 5.04 -1.18 -0.18
CA PHE A 32 5.00 -0.30 0.98
C PHE A 32 5.39 1.13 0.60
N LEU A 33 6.57 1.30 -0.01
CA LEU A 33 7.08 2.60 -0.44
C LEU A 33 6.19 3.25 -1.50
N LEU A 34 5.71 2.43 -2.45
CA LEU A 34 4.74 2.88 -3.46
C LEU A 34 3.45 3.40 -2.79
N SER A 35 2.95 2.70 -1.76
CA SER A 35 1.75 3.10 -1.01
C SER A 35 1.99 4.30 -0.11
N LEU A 36 3.20 4.49 0.40
CA LEU A 36 3.52 5.69 1.17
C LEU A 36 3.46 6.95 0.30
N PHE A 37 3.81 6.83 -0.99
CA PHE A 37 3.81 7.93 -1.95
C PHE A 37 2.46 8.13 -2.66
N LEU A 38 1.80 7.03 -3.07
CA LEU A 38 0.56 7.05 -3.85
C LEU A 38 -0.70 6.79 -3.02
N GLY A 39 -0.57 6.31 -1.78
CA GLY A 39 -1.69 6.01 -0.90
C GLY A 39 -2.65 4.96 -1.47
N PRO A 40 -3.97 5.22 -1.46
CA PRO A 40 -4.98 4.28 -1.99
C PRO A 40 -4.80 3.93 -3.47
N PHE A 41 -4.16 4.80 -4.27
CA PHE A 41 -3.88 4.50 -5.67
C PHE A 41 -2.89 3.34 -5.82
N ALA A 42 -1.98 3.14 -4.86
CA ALA A 42 -1.13 1.95 -4.85
C ALA A 42 -1.94 0.67 -4.68
N THR A 43 -3.04 0.70 -3.91
CA THR A 43 -3.96 -0.45 -3.79
C THR A 43 -4.62 -0.75 -5.14
N PHE A 44 -5.05 0.29 -5.86
CA PHE A 44 -5.65 0.13 -7.19
C PHE A 44 -4.67 -0.53 -8.17
N PHE A 45 -3.43 -0.04 -8.23
CA PHE A 45 -2.38 -0.67 -9.05
C PHE A 45 -2.02 -2.07 -8.55
N LEU A 46 -2.04 -2.33 -7.24
CA LEU A 46 -1.75 -3.65 -6.67
C LEU A 46 -2.78 -4.71 -7.08
N VAL A 47 -4.05 -4.30 -7.12
CA VAL A 47 -5.17 -5.14 -7.56
C VAL A 47 -5.12 -5.35 -9.07
N LEU A 48 -5.02 -4.27 -9.86
CA LEU A 48 -4.99 -4.34 -11.32
C LEU A 48 -3.72 -4.97 -11.90
N ALA A 49 -2.60 -4.86 -11.21
CA ALA A 49 -1.40 -5.57 -11.59
C ALA A 49 -1.65 -7.06 -11.36
N GLU A 50 -2.11 -7.73 -12.41
CA GLU A 50 -2.31 -9.17 -12.47
C GLU A 50 -0.96 -9.90 -12.40
N LYS A 51 -0.95 -11.07 -11.77
CA LYS A 51 0.24 -11.90 -11.69
C LYS A 51 0.44 -12.53 -13.08
N ARG A 52 1.50 -12.15 -13.79
CA ARG A 52 2.03 -13.00 -14.86
C ARG A 52 2.74 -14.20 -14.22
#